data_AF-A0A949SUV2-F1
#
_entry.id   AF-A0A949SUV2-F1
#
_cell.length_a   1.000
_cell.length_b   1.000
_cell.length_c   1.000
_cell.angle_alpha   90.00
_cell.angle_beta   90.00
_cell.angle_gamma   90.00
#
_symmetry.space_group_name_H-M   'P 1'
#
loop_
_entity.id
_entity.type
_entity.pdbx_description
1 polymer ?
#
loop_
_entity_poly.entity_id
_entity_poly.type
_entity_poly.pdbx_seq_one_letter_code
_entity_poly.pdbx_strand_id
1 'polypeptide(L)'
;MKLTMAAATLLMLAVLCAACASTGGEAPKPAPTFTEAQKAELAEGVFKLLKDRCAECHQAGAPKIYAKIDYMLDHEKLVKSRWVKLDAPERSALYTECEEGSMPLKLNADGKPKIKDPLPQAQVEMLLQWLQAGAPKWKGQ
;
A
#
# COMPACT_ATOMS: atom_id res chain seq x y z
N MET A 1 -6.94 60.69 39.53
CA MET A 1 -5.83 60.96 40.46
C MET A 1 -4.66 60.05 40.09
N LYS A 2 -3.51 60.66 39.76
CA LYS A 2 -2.08 60.23 39.91
C LYS A 2 -1.63 58.89 39.27
N LEU A 3 -0.78 58.93 38.22
CA LEU A 3 0.72 58.90 38.23
C LEU A 3 1.25 57.54 38.78
N THR A 4 2.15 56.76 38.16
CA THR A 4 3.44 57.08 37.49
C THR A 4 4.05 55.88 36.74
N MET A 5 5.01 56.22 35.87
CA MET A 5 5.94 55.43 35.03
C MET A 5 6.86 54.40 35.71
N ALA A 6 7.33 53.40 34.93
CA ALA A 6 8.72 52.91 34.79
C ALA A 6 8.74 51.85 33.65
N ALA A 7 9.38 51.98 32.48
CA ALA A 7 10.77 52.25 32.09
C ALA A 7 11.76 51.11 32.42
N ALA A 8 12.53 50.72 31.39
CA ALA A 8 13.76 49.90 31.37
C ALA A 8 13.55 48.36 31.38
N THR A 9 14.25 47.49 30.63
CA THR A 9 15.57 47.56 29.99
C THR A 9 15.71 46.44 28.92
N LEU A 10 16.16 46.82 27.73
CA LEU A 10 17.17 46.21 26.84
C LEU A 10 17.49 44.68 26.84
N LEU A 11 17.48 44.13 25.62
CA LEU A 11 18.44 43.20 24.98
C LEU A 11 18.84 41.89 25.70
N MET A 12 18.45 40.74 25.14
CA MET A 12 19.34 39.57 25.11
C MET A 12 19.26 38.78 23.81
N LEU A 13 20.43 38.75 23.17
CA LEU A 13 20.98 37.97 22.07
C LEU A 13 20.15 36.83 21.43
N ALA A 14 20.07 36.94 20.11
CA ALA A 14 19.87 35.84 19.19
C ALA A 14 20.95 34.75 19.33
N VAL A 15 20.52 33.51 19.55
CA VAL A 15 21.33 32.31 19.27
C VAL A 15 20.71 31.64 18.04
N LEU A 16 21.18 32.04 16.86
CA LEU A 16 21.03 31.28 15.62
C LEU A 16 21.93 30.03 15.74
N CYS A 17 21.41 28.93 16.29
CA CYS A 17 21.97 27.62 15.99
C CYS A 17 21.38 27.15 14.68
N ALA A 18 22.12 27.41 13.60
CA ALA A 18 21.96 26.75 12.30
C ALA A 18 22.16 25.25 12.50
N ALA A 19 21.07 24.53 12.80
CA ALA A 19 21.02 23.10 12.62
C ALA A 19 21.03 22.86 11.11
N CYS A 20 22.22 22.64 10.55
CA CYS A 20 22.39 22.09 9.21
C CYS A 20 21.58 20.79 9.16
N ALA A 21 20.37 20.89 8.60
CA ALA A 21 19.54 19.75 8.27
C ALA A 21 20.33 18.94 7.24
N SER A 22 21.03 17.91 7.71
CA SER A 22 21.55 16.85 6.88
C SER A 22 20.34 16.09 6.34
N THR A 23 19.71 16.60 5.30
CA THR A 23 18.87 15.81 4.40
C THR A 23 19.81 14.83 3.72
N GLY A 24 20.16 13.76 4.43
CA GLY A 24 20.82 12.60 3.86
C GLY A 24 19.85 12.03 2.83
N GLY A 25 20.00 12.47 1.58
CA GLY A 25 19.37 11.82 0.44
C GLY A 25 19.98 10.44 0.34
N GLU A 26 19.37 9.49 1.03
CA GLU A 26 19.71 8.08 0.87
C GLU A 26 19.48 7.75 -0.60
N ALA A 27 20.56 7.35 -1.28
CA ALA A 27 20.48 6.99 -2.68
C ALA A 27 19.40 5.91 -2.84
N PRO A 28 18.52 6.01 -3.86
CA PRO A 28 17.43 5.05 -4.03
C PRO A 28 18.00 3.64 -4.10
N LYS A 29 17.54 2.77 -3.20
CA LYS A 29 17.93 1.36 -3.18
C LYS A 29 17.61 0.76 -4.54
N PRO A 30 18.56 0.06 -5.20
CA PRO A 30 18.31 -0.55 -6.49
C PRO A 30 17.13 -1.52 -6.38
N ALA A 31 16.23 -1.46 -7.37
CA ALA A 31 15.08 -2.35 -7.43
C ALA A 31 15.54 -3.82 -7.56
N PRO A 32 14.85 -4.77 -6.91
CA PRO A 32 15.17 -6.19 -7.06
C PRO A 32 14.98 -6.64 -8.51
N THR A 33 15.87 -7.52 -8.98
CA THR A 33 15.79 -8.13 -10.30
C THR A 33 15.24 -9.56 -10.19
N PHE A 34 14.30 -9.90 -11.07
CA PHE A 34 13.67 -11.23 -11.11
C PHE A 34 13.95 -11.93 -12.45
N THR A 35 14.29 -13.21 -12.39
CA THR A 35 14.38 -14.08 -13.57
C THR A 35 12.99 -14.36 -14.15
N GLU A 36 12.91 -14.77 -15.41
CA GLU A 36 11.63 -15.13 -16.04
C GLU A 36 10.92 -16.29 -15.34
N ALA A 37 11.67 -17.25 -14.81
CA ALA A 37 11.11 -18.36 -14.03
C ALA A 37 10.46 -17.85 -12.73
N GLN A 38 11.14 -16.96 -11.99
CA GLN A 38 10.61 -16.34 -10.78
C GLN A 38 9.37 -15.48 -11.09
N LYS A 39 9.38 -14.71 -12.18
CA LYS A 39 8.21 -13.93 -12.62
C LYS A 39 7.00 -14.83 -12.89
N ALA A 40 7.21 -15.95 -13.56
CA ALA A 40 6.15 -16.91 -13.83
C ALA A 40 5.60 -17.52 -12.53
N GLU A 41 6.47 -17.89 -11.58
CA GLU A 41 6.07 -18.41 -10.27
C GLU A 41 5.25 -17.38 -9.47
N LEU A 42 5.73 -16.13 -9.42
CA LEU A 42 5.03 -15.01 -8.78
C LEU A 42 3.65 -14.78 -9.40
N ALA A 43 3.55 -14.81 -10.73
CA ALA A 43 2.29 -14.61 -11.43
C ALA A 43 1.25 -15.69 -11.06
N GLU A 44 1.64 -16.97 -11.07
CA GLU A 44 0.77 -18.08 -10.69
C GLU A 44 0.38 -18.02 -9.20
N GLY A 45 1.35 -17.72 -8.32
CA GLY A 45 1.13 -17.59 -6.89
C GLY A 45 0.15 -16.47 -6.54
N VAL A 46 0.32 -15.30 -7.15
CA VAL A 46 -0.59 -14.16 -6.96
C VAL A 46 -1.96 -14.44 -7.58
N PHE A 47 -2.04 -15.05 -8.76
CA PHE A 47 -3.33 -15.43 -9.32
C PHE A 47 -4.13 -16.32 -8.37
N LYS A 48 -3.49 -17.34 -7.80
CA LYS A 48 -4.10 -18.22 -6.81
C LYS A 48 -4.53 -17.45 -5.56
N LEU A 49 -3.68 -16.56 -5.05
CA LEU A 49 -4.01 -15.70 -3.91
C LEU A 49 -5.25 -14.85 -4.18
N LEU A 50 -5.28 -14.11 -5.29
CA LEU A 50 -6.39 -13.24 -5.66
C LEU A 50 -7.69 -14.03 -5.86
N LYS A 51 -7.61 -15.21 -6.49
CA LYS A 51 -8.75 -16.10 -6.69
C LYS A 51 -9.32 -16.60 -5.36
N ASP A 52 -8.48 -17.06 -4.46
CA ASP A 52 -8.92 -17.72 -3.23
C ASP A 52 -9.31 -16.73 -2.13
N ARG A 53 -8.71 -15.54 -2.11
CA ARG A 53 -8.84 -14.59 -0.98
C ARG A 53 -9.57 -13.30 -1.34
N CYS A 54 -9.66 -12.94 -2.62
CA CYS A 54 -10.17 -11.62 -3.03
C CYS A 54 -11.38 -11.69 -3.98
N ALA A 55 -11.41 -12.67 -4.88
CA ALA A 55 -12.42 -12.76 -5.94
C ALA A 55 -13.86 -12.94 -5.41
N GLU A 56 -14.03 -13.52 -4.21
CA GLU A 56 -15.33 -13.70 -3.55
C GLU A 56 -16.12 -12.39 -3.40
N CYS A 57 -15.45 -11.23 -3.34
CA CYS A 57 -16.09 -9.92 -3.19
C CYS A 57 -15.72 -8.93 -4.30
N HIS A 58 -14.60 -9.15 -5.00
CA HIS A 58 -14.02 -8.23 -5.97
C HIS A 58 -14.04 -8.74 -7.42
N GLN A 59 -14.82 -9.77 -7.70
CA GLN A 59 -15.07 -10.25 -9.06
C GLN A 59 -16.44 -9.79 -9.58
N ALA A 60 -16.58 -9.68 -10.91
CA ALA A 60 -17.83 -9.35 -11.56
C ALA A 60 -18.94 -10.32 -11.13
N GLY A 61 -20.08 -9.79 -10.70
CA GLY A 61 -21.21 -10.56 -10.19
C GLY A 61 -21.07 -11.07 -8.75
N ALA A 62 -19.95 -10.82 -8.08
CA ALA A 62 -19.74 -11.24 -6.70
C ALA A 62 -20.52 -10.35 -5.71
N PRO A 63 -20.97 -10.92 -4.56
CA PRO A 63 -21.60 -10.13 -3.50
C PRO A 63 -20.62 -9.11 -2.94
N LYS A 64 -20.96 -7.82 -3.07
CA LYS A 64 -20.05 -6.73 -2.69
C LYS A 64 -20.18 -6.41 -1.19
N ILE A 65 -19.16 -6.76 -0.42
CA ILE A 65 -19.01 -6.32 0.98
C ILE A 65 -18.51 -4.88 1.04
N TYR A 66 -17.59 -4.54 0.13
CA TYR A 66 -17.01 -3.22 0.01
C TYR A 66 -16.70 -2.94 -1.46
N ALA A 67 -17.60 -2.21 -2.12
CA ALA A 67 -17.60 -2.02 -3.56
C ALA A 67 -16.59 -0.96 -3.99
N LYS A 68 -15.35 -1.37 -4.30
CA LYS A 68 -14.38 -0.50 -4.98
C LYS A 68 -13.92 -0.99 -6.35
N ILE A 69 -13.93 -2.32 -6.57
CA ILE A 69 -13.59 -2.97 -7.84
C ILE A 69 -14.32 -4.31 -7.99
N ASP A 70 -14.52 -4.76 -9.22
CA ASP A 70 -15.15 -6.03 -9.62
C ASP A 70 -14.37 -6.75 -10.75
N TYR A 71 -13.08 -6.47 -10.85
CA TYR A 71 -12.20 -6.99 -11.90
C TYR A 71 -10.92 -7.58 -11.30
N MET A 72 -11.00 -8.15 -10.10
CA MET A 72 -9.82 -8.67 -9.38
C MET A 72 -9.04 -9.72 -10.18
N LEU A 73 -9.74 -10.56 -10.95
CA LEU A 73 -9.09 -11.57 -11.80
C LEU A 73 -8.93 -11.12 -13.25
N ASP A 74 -9.21 -9.86 -13.61
CA ASP A 74 -8.90 -9.34 -14.94
C ASP A 74 -7.53 -8.65 -14.86
N HIS A 75 -6.47 -9.38 -15.23
CA HIS A 75 -5.08 -8.92 -15.09
C HIS A 75 -4.88 -7.53 -15.70
N GLU A 76 -5.32 -7.35 -16.95
CA GLU A 76 -5.10 -6.14 -17.71
C GLU A 76 -5.81 -4.94 -17.06
N LYS A 77 -7.07 -5.10 -16.62
CA LYS A 77 -7.77 -4.04 -15.90
C LYS A 77 -7.15 -3.75 -14.54
N LEU A 78 -6.72 -4.79 -13.81
CA LEU A 78 -6.14 -4.63 -12.49
C LEU A 78 -4.84 -3.84 -12.54
N VAL A 79 -3.90 -4.22 -13.42
CA VAL A 79 -2.58 -3.55 -13.50
C VAL A 79 -2.66 -2.13 -14.04
N LYS A 80 -3.68 -1.81 -14.85
CA LYS A 80 -3.96 -0.44 -15.34
C LYS A 80 -4.77 0.40 -14.35
N SER A 81 -5.27 -0.19 -13.27
CA SER A 81 -6.10 0.51 -12.29
C SER A 81 -5.27 1.36 -11.33
N ARG A 82 -5.93 2.29 -10.64
CA ARG A 82 -5.29 3.09 -9.57
C ARG A 82 -4.84 2.27 -8.35
N TRP A 83 -5.22 0.99 -8.26
CA TRP A 83 -4.91 0.12 -7.13
C TRP A 83 -3.51 -0.49 -7.22
N VAL A 84 -2.95 -0.50 -8.44
CA VAL A 84 -1.62 -1.01 -8.74
C VAL A 84 -0.75 0.16 -9.21
N LYS A 85 0.42 0.32 -8.59
CA LYS A 85 1.44 1.29 -8.95
C LYS A 85 2.76 0.56 -9.19
N LEU A 86 3.11 0.35 -10.46
CA LEU A 86 4.31 -0.38 -10.83
C LEU A 86 5.59 0.47 -10.67
N ASP A 87 5.45 1.80 -10.65
CA ASP A 87 6.52 2.76 -10.39
C ASP A 87 6.83 2.92 -8.90
N ALA A 88 5.86 2.62 -8.03
CA ALA A 88 6.01 2.59 -6.58
C ALA A 88 5.21 1.42 -5.96
N PRO A 89 5.67 0.17 -6.11
CA PRO A 89 4.99 -1.05 -5.68
C PRO A 89 4.45 -1.00 -4.24
N GLU A 90 5.25 -0.53 -3.29
CA GLU A 90 4.91 -0.37 -1.87
C GLU A 90 3.81 0.66 -1.60
N ARG A 91 3.49 1.51 -2.59
CA ARG A 91 2.38 2.49 -2.52
C ARG A 91 1.14 2.05 -3.29
N SER A 92 1.13 0.81 -3.79
CA SER A 92 -0.04 0.20 -4.42
C SER A 92 -1.09 -0.08 -3.35
N ALA A 93 -2.30 0.44 -3.52
CA ALA A 93 -3.38 0.19 -2.56
C ALA A 93 -3.74 -1.31 -2.47
N LEU A 94 -3.51 -2.09 -3.54
CA LEU A 94 -3.62 -3.56 -3.48
C LEU A 94 -2.67 -4.18 -2.43
N TYR A 95 -1.46 -3.63 -2.28
CA TYR A 95 -0.48 -4.09 -1.30
C TYR A 95 -0.74 -3.51 0.08
N THR A 96 -0.88 -2.19 0.20
CA THR A 96 -0.96 -1.52 1.51
C THR A 96 -2.18 -1.95 2.32
N GLU A 97 -3.33 -2.17 1.68
CA GLU A 97 -4.54 -2.64 2.39
C GLU A 97 -4.36 -4.08 2.92
N CYS A 98 -3.55 -4.91 2.25
CA CYS A 98 -3.20 -6.24 2.74
C CYS A 98 -2.14 -6.19 3.85
N GLU A 99 -1.14 -5.32 3.72
CA GLU A 99 -0.08 -5.11 4.72
C GLU A 99 -0.64 -4.53 6.02
N GLU A 100 -1.54 -3.55 5.94
CA GLU A 100 -2.20 -2.92 7.10
C GLU A 100 -3.25 -3.84 7.74
N GLY A 101 -3.57 -4.99 7.12
CA GLY A 101 -4.57 -5.93 7.60
C GLY A 101 -6.01 -5.43 7.48
N SER A 102 -6.27 -4.42 6.64
CA SER A 102 -7.62 -3.91 6.36
C SER A 102 -8.39 -4.82 5.39
N MET A 103 -7.69 -5.75 4.72
CA MET A 103 -8.24 -6.77 3.83
C MET A 103 -7.67 -8.17 4.15
N PRO A 104 -8.44 -9.24 3.92
CA PRO A 104 -9.78 -9.27 3.32
C PRO A 104 -10.91 -9.02 4.34
N LEU A 105 -12.13 -8.76 3.84
CA LEU A 105 -13.33 -8.52 4.65
C LEU A 105 -14.30 -9.70 4.59
N LYS A 106 -15.15 -9.82 5.62
CA LYS A 106 -16.38 -10.64 5.67
C LYS A 106 -17.52 -9.82 6.26
N LEU A 107 -18.76 -10.26 6.02
CA LEU A 107 -19.91 -9.74 6.76
C LEU A 107 -19.99 -10.44 8.13
N ASN A 108 -20.28 -9.67 9.18
CA ASN A 108 -20.62 -10.22 10.49
C ASN A 108 -22.11 -10.62 10.54
N ALA A 109 -22.59 -11.10 11.70
CA ALA A 109 -24.00 -11.49 11.89
C ALA A 109 -25.00 -10.35 11.66
N ASP A 110 -24.56 -9.09 11.82
CA ASP A 110 -25.37 -7.89 11.60
C ASP A 110 -25.27 -7.36 10.15
N GLY A 111 -24.61 -8.09 9.25
CA GLY A 111 -24.38 -7.68 7.86
C GLY A 111 -23.39 -6.52 7.69
N LYS A 112 -22.54 -6.25 8.69
CA LYS A 112 -21.51 -5.20 8.63
C LYS A 112 -20.16 -5.77 8.23
N PRO A 113 -19.33 -5.03 7.44
CA PRO A 113 -17.97 -5.44 7.14
C PRO A 113 -17.12 -5.60 8.39
N LYS A 114 -16.35 -6.69 8.46
CA LYS A 114 -15.36 -6.99 9.48
C LYS A 114 -14.16 -7.66 8.82
N ILE A 115 -12.95 -7.47 9.34
CA ILE A 115 -11.77 -8.19 8.87
C ILE A 115 -12.00 -9.71 8.94
N LYS A 116 -11.77 -10.38 7.80
CA LYS A 116 -11.70 -11.83 7.64
C LYS A 116 -10.22 -12.17 7.62
N ASP A 117 -9.74 -12.93 8.60
CA ASP A 117 -8.41 -13.55 8.66
C ASP A 117 -7.35 -12.90 7.76
N PRO A 118 -6.52 -11.98 8.30
CA PRO A 118 -5.49 -11.28 7.53
C PRO A 118 -4.62 -12.23 6.69
N LEU A 119 -4.06 -11.72 5.60
CA LEU A 119 -3.11 -12.51 4.82
C LEU A 119 -1.88 -12.85 5.69
N PRO A 120 -1.38 -14.10 5.65
CA PRO A 120 -0.06 -14.40 6.19
C PRO A 120 1.01 -13.50 5.57
N GLN A 121 2.01 -13.12 6.35
CA GLN A 121 3.07 -12.21 5.91
C GLN A 121 3.74 -12.64 4.59
N ALA A 122 3.98 -13.94 4.41
CA ALA A 122 4.54 -14.48 3.17
C ALA A 122 3.67 -14.23 1.92
N GLN A 123 2.34 -14.17 2.07
CA GLN A 123 1.43 -13.83 0.97
C GLN A 123 1.45 -12.34 0.66
N VAL A 124 1.59 -11.50 1.68
CA VAL A 124 1.76 -10.03 1.53
C VAL A 124 3.08 -9.73 0.82
N GLU A 125 4.16 -10.39 1.22
CA GLU A 125 5.48 -10.25 0.58
C GLU A 125 5.49 -10.74 -0.87
N MET A 126 4.83 -11.87 -1.16
CA MET A 126 4.66 -12.38 -2.53
C MET A 126 3.92 -11.37 -3.42
N LEU A 127 2.89 -10.69 -2.88
CA LEU A 127 2.17 -9.65 -3.60
C LEU A 127 3.08 -8.44 -3.92
N LEU A 128 3.91 -8.02 -2.96
CA LEU A 128 4.90 -6.96 -3.19
C LEU A 128 5.93 -7.36 -4.25
N GLN A 129 6.47 -8.58 -4.17
CA GLN A 129 7.45 -9.09 -5.13
C GLN A 129 6.86 -9.17 -6.54
N TRP A 130 5.61 -9.59 -6.68
CA TRP A 130 4.91 -9.58 -7.96
C TRP A 130 4.78 -8.17 -8.54
N LEU A 131 4.42 -7.17 -7.72
CA LEU A 131 4.38 -5.76 -8.15
C LEU A 131 5.77 -5.24 -8.55
N GLN A 132 6.79 -5.52 -7.74
CA GLN A 132 8.19 -5.16 -8.03
C GLN A 132 8.74 -5.82 -9.29
N ALA A 133 8.25 -7.02 -9.62
CA ALA A 133 8.58 -7.74 -10.84
C ALA A 133 7.84 -7.20 -12.09
N GLY A 134 7.07 -6.12 -11.96
CA GLY A 134 6.28 -5.52 -13.04
C GLY A 134 4.91 -6.17 -13.23
N ALA A 135 4.38 -6.83 -12.20
CA ALA A 135 3.10 -7.53 -12.20
C ALA A 135 2.93 -8.49 -13.40
N PRO A 136 3.83 -9.48 -13.58
CA PRO A 136 3.78 -10.40 -14.72
C PRO A 136 2.42 -11.09 -14.83
N LYS A 137 1.95 -11.30 -16.07
CA LYS A 137 0.68 -11.94 -16.38
C LYS A 137 0.73 -13.44 -16.02
N TRP A 138 -0.30 -13.95 -15.36
CA TRP A 138 -0.47 -15.38 -15.10
C TRP A 138 -0.90 -16.13 -16.36
N LYS A 139 -0.63 -17.44 -16.44
CA LYS A 139 -0.96 -18.22 -17.63
C LYS A 139 -2.47 -18.46 -17.72
N GLY A 140 -3.00 -18.57 -18.95
CA GLY A 140 -4.39 -18.98 -19.19
C GLY A 140 -5.43 -17.86 -19.19
N GLN A 141 -5.01 -16.60 -19.36
CA GLN A 141 -5.87 -15.46 -19.68
C GLN A 141 -5.39 -14.72 -20.93
#